data_AF-A0A7P0TAB4-F1
#
_entry.id   AF-A0A7P0TAB4-F1
#
_cell.length_a   1.000
_cell.length_b   1.000
_cell.length_c   1.000
_cell.angle_alpha   90.00
_cell.angle_beta   90.00
_cell.angle_gamma   90.00
#
_symmetry.space_group_name_H-M   'P 1'
#
loop_
_entity.id
_entity.type
_entity.pdbx_description
1 polymer ?
#
loop_
_entity_poly.entity_id
_entity_poly.type
_entity_poly.pdbx_seq_one_letter_code
_entity_poly.pdbx_strand_id
1 'polypeptide(L)'
;MIIGGIDHSLYTGSLWYTPIRREWYYEVIIVRVEINGQDLKMDCKEYNYDKSIVDSGTTNLRLPKKVFEAAVKSIKAASSTEKFPDGFWLGEQLVCWQAGTTPWNIFPVISLYLMGEVTNQSFRITILPQQYLRPVEDVATSQDDCYKFAISQSSTGTVMGAVIMEGFYVVFDRARKRIGFAVSACHVHDEFRTAAVEGPFVTLDMEDCGYNIPQTDESTLMTIAYVMAAICALFMLPLCLMVCQWRCLRCLRQQHDDFADDISLLK
;
A
#
# COMPACT_ATOMS: atom_id res chain seq x y z
N MET A 1 -14.47 20.29 -4.06
CA MET A 1 -14.77 19.08 -4.85
C MET A 1 -15.69 19.48 -6.00
N ILE A 2 -15.29 19.23 -7.25
CA ILE A 2 -16.11 19.49 -8.44
C ILE A 2 -16.72 18.16 -8.89
N ILE A 3 -18.05 18.12 -9.05
CA ILE A 3 -18.77 16.93 -9.52
C ILE A 3 -19.14 17.14 -11.00
N GLY A 4 -18.79 16.17 -11.86
CA GLY A 4 -19.22 16.16 -13.26
C GLY A 4 -18.39 17.03 -14.21
N GLY A 5 -17.25 17.57 -13.78
CA GLY A 5 -16.44 18.43 -14.63
C GLY A 5 -15.06 18.74 -14.09
N ILE A 6 -14.34 19.56 -14.84
CA ILE A 6 -13.02 20.11 -14.53
C ILE A 6 -13.16 21.63 -14.45
N ASP A 7 -12.63 22.24 -13.39
CA ASP A 7 -12.55 23.70 -13.27
C ASP A 7 -11.10 24.14 -13.51
N HIS A 8 -10.89 24.89 -14.59
CA HIS A 8 -9.57 25.36 -15.02
C HIS A 8 -8.97 26.43 -14.10
N SER A 9 -9.76 27.06 -13.23
CA SER A 9 -9.24 28.02 -12.24
C SER A 9 -8.51 27.37 -11.07
N LEU A 10 -8.68 26.06 -10.87
CA LEU A 10 -8.16 25.33 -9.72
C LEU A 10 -6.75 24.74 -9.95
N TYR A 11 -6.19 24.91 -11.15
CA TYR A 11 -4.86 24.39 -11.46
C TYR A 11 -4.09 25.30 -12.42
N THR A 12 -2.79 25.07 -12.49
CA THR A 12 -1.89 25.71 -13.45
C THR A 12 -1.15 24.65 -14.27
N GLY A 13 -0.64 25.05 -15.44
CA GLY A 13 0.03 24.14 -16.34
C GLY A 13 -0.92 23.17 -17.04
N SER A 14 -0.43 21.97 -17.35
CA SER A 14 -1.16 20.94 -18.10
C SER A 14 -1.62 19.80 -17.21
N LEU A 15 -2.75 19.18 -17.55
CA LEU A 15 -3.21 17.91 -16.98
C LEU A 15 -2.46 16.75 -17.63
N TRP A 16 -1.81 15.93 -16.79
CA TRP A 16 -1.21 14.66 -17.19
C TRP A 16 -2.03 13.50 -16.64
N TYR A 17 -2.29 12.50 -17.47
CA TYR A 17 -3.16 11.38 -17.13
C TYR A 17 -2.39 10.08 -16.96
N THR A 18 -2.71 9.37 -15.88
CA THR A 18 -2.30 7.99 -15.64
C THR A 18 -3.51 7.06 -15.73
N PRO A 19 -3.39 5.88 -16.37
CA PRO A 19 -4.49 4.91 -16.42
C PRO A 19 -4.89 4.41 -15.03
N ILE A 20 -6.19 4.17 -14.83
CA ILE A 20 -6.69 3.38 -13.70
C ILE A 20 -6.46 1.91 -14.06
N ARG A 21 -5.54 1.24 -13.35
CA ARG A 21 -5.13 -0.15 -13.64
C ARG A 21 -6.30 -1.13 -13.45
N ARG A 22 -7.06 -0.99 -12.37
CA ARG A 22 -8.25 -1.79 -12.05
C ARG A 22 -9.28 -0.92 -11.31
N GLU A 23 -10.57 -1.15 -11.56
CA GLU A 23 -11.68 -0.37 -11.00
C GLU A 23 -12.20 -0.96 -9.68
N TRP A 24 -11.39 -0.88 -8.63
CA TRP A 24 -11.72 -1.35 -7.26
C TRP A 24 -11.31 -0.27 -6.26
N TYR A 25 -10.03 0.07 -6.28
CA TYR A 25 -9.51 1.36 -5.85
C TYR A 25 -9.26 2.24 -7.07
N TYR A 26 -8.88 3.50 -6.83
CA TYR A 26 -8.23 4.34 -7.84
C TYR A 26 -6.76 3.91 -7.96
N GLU A 27 -6.55 2.70 -8.48
CA GLU A 27 -5.25 2.06 -8.59
C GLU A 27 -4.48 2.61 -9.80
N VAL A 28 -3.23 3.00 -9.57
CA VAL A 28 -2.28 3.50 -10.59
C VAL A 28 -0.97 2.72 -10.52
N ILE A 29 -0.05 2.99 -11.44
CA ILE A 29 1.28 2.36 -11.46
C ILE A 29 2.36 3.43 -11.33
N ILE A 30 3.17 3.32 -10.27
CA ILE A 30 4.40 4.10 -10.08
C ILE A 30 5.54 3.35 -10.75
N VAL A 31 6.24 4.02 -11.67
CA VAL A 31 7.30 3.39 -12.49
C VAL A 31 8.71 3.79 -12.02
N ARG A 32 8.83 4.92 -11.31
CA ARG A 32 10.09 5.42 -10.75
C ARG A 32 9.85 6.37 -9.59
N VAL A 33 10.78 6.40 -8.64
CA VAL A 33 10.78 7.36 -7.52
C VAL A 33 12.13 8.05 -7.46
N GLU A 34 12.13 9.38 -7.37
CA GLU A 34 13.34 10.17 -7.15
C GLU A 34 13.26 10.98 -5.85
N ILE A 35 14.38 11.07 -5.15
CA ILE A 35 14.58 11.98 -4.02
C ILE A 35 15.64 12.99 -4.44
N ASN A 36 15.27 14.27 -4.55
CA ASN A 36 16.13 15.35 -5.06
C ASN A 36 16.76 15.06 -6.44
N GLY A 37 16.00 14.42 -7.33
CA GLY A 37 16.48 14.00 -8.66
C GLY A 37 17.35 12.73 -8.65
N GLN A 38 17.69 12.19 -7.48
CA GLN A 38 18.37 10.90 -7.38
C GLN A 38 17.36 9.77 -7.41
N ASP A 39 17.48 8.88 -8.39
CA ASP A 39 16.69 7.66 -8.48
C ASP A 39 16.91 6.76 -7.25
N LEU A 40 15.81 6.25 -6.69
CA LEU A 40 15.84 5.30 -5.58
C LEU A 40 16.38 3.93 -6.01
N LYS A 41 16.43 3.64 -7.33
CA LYS A 41 17.05 2.45 -7.93
C LYS A 41 16.54 1.14 -7.34
N MET A 42 15.22 1.00 -7.27
CA MET A 42 14.56 -0.25 -6.87
C MET A 42 13.86 -0.86 -8.08
N ASP A 43 13.59 -2.17 -8.02
CA ASP A 43 12.64 -2.79 -8.95
C ASP A 43 11.29 -2.05 -8.82
N CYS A 44 10.74 -1.57 -9.94
CA CYS A 44 9.52 -0.77 -9.91
C CYS A 44 8.29 -1.54 -9.39
N LYS A 45 8.32 -2.88 -9.36
CA LYS A 45 7.31 -3.70 -8.67
C LYS A 45 7.24 -3.38 -7.17
N GLU A 46 8.36 -3.02 -6.54
CA GLU A 46 8.41 -2.70 -5.10
C GLU A 46 7.64 -1.41 -4.80
N TYR A 47 7.58 -0.45 -5.73
CA TYR A 47 6.77 0.77 -5.59
C TYR A 47 5.28 0.48 -5.55
N ASN A 48 4.86 -0.64 -6.14
CA ASN A 48 3.46 -1.04 -6.26
C ASN A 48 3.17 -2.33 -5.50
N TYR A 49 3.98 -2.70 -4.49
CA TYR A 49 3.78 -3.92 -3.70
C TYR A 49 2.81 -3.65 -2.52
N ASP A 50 1.57 -4.13 -2.51
CA ASP A 50 0.87 -4.98 -3.48
C ASP A 50 -0.01 -4.22 -4.50
N LYS A 51 -0.17 -2.91 -4.31
CA LYS A 51 -0.87 -1.96 -5.20
C LYS A 51 -0.38 -0.53 -4.93
N SER A 52 -0.76 0.41 -5.78
CA SER A 52 -0.61 1.85 -5.53
C SER A 52 -1.93 2.56 -5.77
N ILE A 53 -2.42 3.34 -4.81
CA ILE A 53 -3.74 3.99 -4.89
C ILE A 53 -3.67 5.49 -4.62
N VAL A 54 -4.63 6.23 -5.17
CA VAL A 54 -4.95 7.61 -4.76
C VAL A 54 -6.08 7.57 -3.73
N ASP A 55 -5.87 8.11 -2.54
CA ASP A 55 -6.84 8.00 -1.43
C ASP A 55 -6.91 9.27 -0.57
N SER A 56 -7.93 10.08 -0.79
CA SER A 56 -8.19 11.28 0.02
C SER A 56 -8.59 10.97 1.47
N GLY A 57 -8.94 9.72 1.79
CA GLY A 57 -9.29 9.26 3.14
C GLY A 57 -8.08 8.94 4.02
N THR A 58 -6.87 8.88 3.44
CA THR A 58 -5.61 8.67 4.15
C THR A 58 -4.82 9.97 4.22
N THR A 59 -4.28 10.34 5.38
CA THR A 59 -3.47 11.57 5.52
C THR A 59 -2.13 11.48 4.80
N ASN A 60 -1.31 10.49 5.16
CA ASN A 60 0.11 10.41 4.78
C ASN A 60 0.32 9.88 3.36
N LEU A 61 1.50 10.16 2.80
CA LEU A 61 2.09 9.27 1.80
C LEU A 61 2.50 7.98 2.49
N ARG A 62 1.81 6.87 2.20
CA ARG A 62 2.19 5.56 2.74
C ARG A 62 2.97 4.79 1.70
N LEU A 63 4.12 4.23 2.06
CA LEU A 63 5.01 3.51 1.16
C LEU A 63 5.23 2.07 1.64
N PRO A 64 5.34 1.08 0.74
CA PRO A 64 5.75 -0.28 1.09
C PRO A 64 7.03 -0.28 1.90
N LYS A 65 7.16 -1.19 2.88
CA LYS A 65 8.28 -1.21 3.84
C LYS A 65 9.67 -0.94 3.23
N LYS A 66 10.05 -1.69 2.19
CA LYS A 66 11.35 -1.53 1.53
C LYS A 66 11.52 -0.15 0.90
N VAL A 67 10.47 0.38 0.29
CA VAL A 67 10.46 1.70 -0.36
C VAL A 67 10.52 2.81 0.70
N PHE A 68 9.77 2.66 1.79
CA PHE A 68 9.80 3.58 2.93
C PHE A 68 11.21 3.67 3.53
N GLU A 69 11.84 2.54 3.84
CA GLU A 69 13.20 2.48 4.39
C GLU A 69 14.22 3.16 3.46
N ALA A 70 14.15 2.88 2.15
CA ALA A 70 15.03 3.49 1.15
C ALA A 70 14.79 5.01 1.02
N ALA A 71 13.53 5.44 0.97
CA ALA A 71 13.16 6.85 0.87
C ALA A 71 13.61 7.64 2.11
N VAL A 72 13.33 7.15 3.31
CA VAL A 72 13.75 7.78 4.57
C VAL A 72 15.28 7.87 4.65
N LYS A 73 16.00 6.82 4.24
CA LYS A 73 17.48 6.85 4.19
C LYS A 73 17.99 7.95 3.26
N SER A 74 17.40 8.10 2.07
CA SER A 74 17.78 9.14 1.11
C SER A 74 17.42 10.54 1.61
N ILE A 75 16.24 10.72 2.21
CA ILE A 75 15.80 11.99 2.80
C ILE A 75 16.73 12.39 3.96
N LYS A 76 17.04 11.48 4.88
CA LYS A 76 18.01 11.71 5.98
C LYS A 76 19.38 12.15 5.46
N ALA A 77 19.84 11.59 4.33
CA ALA A 77 21.10 11.97 3.72
C ALA A 77 21.05 13.39 3.12
N ALA A 78 19.97 13.73 2.44
CA ALA A 78 19.75 15.05 1.87
C ALA A 78 19.62 16.14 2.94
N SER A 79 18.89 15.87 4.03
CA SER A 79 18.66 16.81 5.14
C SER A 79 19.72 16.70 6.25
N SER A 80 20.91 16.18 5.94
CA SER A 80 21.90 15.76 6.95
C SER A 80 22.57 16.89 7.73
N THR A 81 22.39 18.14 7.29
CA THR A 81 22.82 19.37 7.95
C THR A 81 22.14 19.58 9.31
N GLU A 82 20.93 19.06 9.49
CA GLU A 82 20.25 18.99 10.78
C GLU A 82 20.03 17.53 11.19
N LYS A 83 19.97 17.29 12.51
CA LYS A 83 19.71 15.97 13.07
C LYS A 83 18.34 15.96 13.71
N PHE A 84 17.55 14.99 13.31
CA PHE A 84 16.19 14.79 13.81
C PHE A 84 16.12 13.48 14.59
N PRO A 85 15.32 13.42 15.66
CA PRO A 85 15.15 12.18 16.43
C PRO A 85 14.53 11.08 15.58
N ASP A 86 14.80 9.82 15.88
CA ASP A 86 14.26 8.71 15.10
C ASP A 86 12.72 8.67 15.12
N GLY A 87 12.10 9.09 16.23
CA GLY A 87 10.64 9.22 16.34
C GLY A 87 10.02 10.21 15.36
N PHE A 88 10.77 11.22 14.88
CA PHE A 88 10.28 12.13 13.83
C PHE A 88 10.09 11.39 12.51
N TRP A 89 11.08 10.58 12.11
CA TRP A 89 11.04 9.80 10.86
C TRP A 89 10.01 8.68 10.87
N LEU A 90 9.56 8.26 12.05
CA LEU A 90 8.45 7.33 12.25
C LEU A 90 7.08 8.03 12.26
N GLY A 91 7.04 9.37 12.23
CA GLY A 91 5.81 10.17 12.32
C GLY A 91 5.24 10.26 13.74
N GLU A 92 5.98 9.80 14.74
CA GLU A 92 5.55 9.72 16.15
C GLU A 92 5.82 11.04 16.89
N GLN A 93 6.96 11.67 16.61
CA GLN A 93 7.40 12.92 17.21
C GLN A 93 7.30 14.10 16.22
N LEU A 94 7.06 15.28 16.78
CA LEU A 94 7.08 16.55 16.07
C LEU A 94 8.49 17.15 16.08
N VAL A 95 8.76 18.01 15.10
CA VAL A 95 9.93 18.90 15.06
C VAL A 95 9.41 20.32 14.92
N CYS A 96 9.99 21.25 15.66
CA CYS A 96 9.58 22.64 15.69
C CYS A 96 10.77 23.52 15.36
N TRP A 97 10.48 24.60 14.63
CA TRP A 97 11.40 25.70 14.44
C TRP A 97 10.71 26.99 14.88
N GLN A 98 11.49 28.02 15.19
CA GLN A 98 10.94 29.34 15.43
C GLN A 98 10.07 29.78 14.24
N ALA A 99 8.95 30.47 14.51
CA ALA A 99 8.03 30.91 13.47
C ALA A 99 8.74 31.60 12.29
N GLY A 100 8.46 31.12 11.08
CA GLY A 100 9.01 31.62 9.82
C GLY A 100 10.44 31.15 9.51
N THR A 101 11.06 30.32 10.36
CA THR A 101 12.45 29.87 10.18
C THR A 101 12.58 28.40 9.77
N THR A 102 11.49 27.73 9.39
CA THR A 102 11.54 26.33 8.93
C THR A 102 12.51 26.21 7.74
N PRO A 103 13.55 25.36 7.83
CA PRO A 103 14.63 25.28 6.85
C PRO A 103 14.22 24.44 5.64
N TRP A 104 13.23 24.90 4.87
CA TRP A 104 12.65 24.13 3.74
C TRP A 104 13.72 23.63 2.76
N ASN A 105 14.78 24.40 2.54
CA ASN A 105 15.83 24.12 1.56
C ASN A 105 16.68 22.88 1.86
N ILE A 106 16.81 22.44 3.12
CA ILE A 106 17.59 21.24 3.46
C ILE A 106 16.84 19.96 3.11
N PHE A 107 15.52 20.06 3.00
CA PHE A 107 14.65 18.93 2.72
C PHE A 107 14.49 18.74 1.20
N PRO A 108 14.64 17.50 0.70
CA PRO A 108 14.59 17.21 -0.72
C PRO A 108 13.17 17.28 -1.28
N VAL A 109 13.05 17.51 -2.59
CA VAL A 109 11.80 17.21 -3.30
C VAL A 109 11.66 15.70 -3.53
N ILE A 110 10.43 15.21 -3.64
CA ILE A 110 10.14 13.81 -3.97
C ILE A 110 9.38 13.79 -5.29
N SER A 111 9.85 13.01 -6.26
CA SER A 111 9.16 12.85 -7.55
C SER A 111 8.67 11.42 -7.72
N LEU A 112 7.37 11.26 -7.98
CA LEU A 112 6.73 9.99 -8.30
C LEU A 112 6.42 9.99 -9.80
N TYR A 113 7.02 9.06 -10.53
CA TYR A 113 6.73 8.87 -11.95
C TYR A 113 5.58 7.89 -12.09
N LEU A 114 4.55 8.31 -12.79
CA LEU A 114 3.34 7.55 -13.06
C LEU A 114 3.35 7.10 -14.52
N MET A 115 2.86 5.88 -14.77
CA MET A 115 2.61 5.40 -16.13
C MET A 115 1.68 6.39 -16.87
N GLY A 116 2.08 6.84 -18.05
CA GLY A 116 1.26 7.69 -18.92
C GLY A 116 0.30 6.87 -19.79
N GLU A 117 -0.65 7.56 -20.44
CA GLU A 117 -1.61 6.91 -21.36
C GLU A 117 -0.95 6.40 -22.66
N VAL A 118 0.18 6.98 -23.05
CA VAL A 118 0.91 6.59 -24.27
C VAL A 118 1.94 5.52 -23.94
N THR A 119 2.03 4.50 -24.79
CA THR A 119 3.01 3.42 -24.65
C THR A 119 4.43 3.98 -24.50
N ASN A 120 5.17 3.42 -23.56
CA ASN A 120 6.54 3.82 -23.22
C ASN A 120 6.70 5.29 -22.76
N GLN A 121 5.62 5.93 -22.29
CA GLN A 121 5.67 7.26 -21.70
C GLN A 121 5.23 7.25 -20.24
N SER A 122 5.97 7.98 -19.42
CA SER A 122 5.59 8.34 -18.07
C SER A 122 5.58 9.86 -17.91
N PHE A 123 5.01 10.33 -16.81
CA PHE A 123 5.13 11.71 -16.34
C PHE A 123 5.41 11.66 -14.84
N ARG A 124 5.93 12.74 -14.28
CA ARG A 124 6.18 12.82 -12.83
C ARG A 124 5.33 13.87 -12.16
N ILE A 125 4.96 13.57 -10.93
CA ILE A 125 4.47 14.54 -9.96
C ILE A 125 5.56 14.78 -8.92
N THR A 126 5.90 16.03 -8.66
CA THR A 126 6.95 16.42 -7.72
C THR A 126 6.36 17.19 -6.56
N ILE A 127 6.55 16.68 -5.35
CA ILE A 127 6.11 17.28 -4.10
C ILE A 127 7.29 17.91 -3.34
N LEU A 128 6.98 18.91 -2.53
CA LEU A 128 7.91 19.65 -1.69
C LEU A 128 7.80 19.18 -0.23
N PRO A 129 8.79 19.53 0.62
CA PRO A 129 8.66 19.35 2.07
C PRO A 129 7.42 20.02 2.67
N GLN A 130 6.93 21.12 2.10
CA GLN A 130 5.69 21.77 2.54
C GLN A 130 4.46 20.84 2.45
N GLN A 131 4.50 19.82 1.59
CA GLN A 131 3.47 18.78 1.56
C GLN A 131 3.76 17.67 2.58
N TYR A 132 4.96 17.08 2.56
CA TYR A 132 5.23 15.88 3.36
C TYR A 132 5.67 16.16 4.81
N LEU A 133 5.86 17.43 5.20
CA LEU A 133 5.95 17.89 6.58
C LEU A 133 4.62 18.54 6.94
N ARG A 134 3.76 17.77 7.61
CA ARG A 134 2.40 18.21 7.93
C ARG A 134 2.41 19.12 9.14
N PRO A 135 1.87 20.35 9.06
CA PRO A 135 1.79 21.25 10.21
C PRO A 135 0.92 20.64 11.32
N VAL A 136 1.32 20.86 12.56
CA VAL A 136 0.58 20.49 13.76
C VAL A 136 0.49 21.73 14.64
N GLU A 137 -0.73 22.22 14.84
CA GLU A 137 -0.98 23.25 15.85
C GLU A 137 -0.85 22.61 17.24
N ASP A 138 0.10 23.10 18.04
CA ASP A 138 0.20 22.79 19.45
C ASP A 138 -0.03 24.06 20.26
N VAL A 139 -0.98 23.97 21.19
CA VAL A 139 -1.43 25.10 22.03
C VAL A 139 -0.31 25.60 22.94
N ALA A 140 0.68 24.75 23.27
CA ALA A 140 1.81 25.11 24.11
C ALA A 140 2.96 25.82 23.36
N THR A 141 3.04 25.67 22.03
CA THR A 141 4.15 26.13 21.18
C THR A 141 3.70 27.15 20.14
N SER A 142 2.74 28.02 20.46
CA SER A 142 2.11 28.97 19.53
C SER A 142 3.04 29.99 18.85
N GLN A 143 4.34 30.01 19.19
CA GLN A 143 5.37 30.85 18.56
C GLN A 143 6.32 30.05 17.64
N ASP A 144 6.15 28.73 17.57
CA ASP A 144 6.96 27.84 16.74
C ASP A 144 6.10 27.21 15.65
N ASP A 145 6.72 26.99 14.48
CA ASP A 145 6.15 26.21 13.40
C ASP A 145 6.54 24.73 13.60
N CYS A 146 5.55 23.91 13.97
CA CYS A 146 5.75 22.50 14.31
C CYS A 146 5.17 21.57 13.24
N TYR A 147 5.92 20.50 12.94
CA TYR A 147 5.59 19.56 11.86
C TYR A 147 5.74 18.11 12.29
N LYS A 148 4.92 17.24 11.70
CA LYS A 148 5.11 15.79 11.70
C LYS A 148 5.50 15.31 10.31
N PHE A 149 6.40 14.33 10.27
CA PHE A 149 6.75 13.65 9.02
C PHE A 149 5.55 12.83 8.52
N ALA A 150 4.98 13.24 7.39
CA ALA A 150 3.76 12.67 6.81
C ALA A 150 4.04 11.62 5.73
N ILE A 151 5.19 10.95 5.83
CA ILE A 151 5.49 9.73 5.08
C ILE A 151 5.55 8.59 6.08
N SER A 152 4.83 7.50 5.83
CA SER A 152 4.79 6.36 6.76
C SER A 152 4.83 5.01 6.06
N GLN A 153 5.19 3.98 6.82
CA GLN A 153 5.24 2.61 6.33
C GLN A 153 3.82 2.06 6.04
N SER A 154 3.72 1.25 4.99
CA SER A 154 2.55 0.47 4.62
C SER A 154 2.89 -1.01 4.46
N SER A 155 1.96 -1.86 4.88
CA SER A 155 1.94 -3.30 4.56
C SER A 155 0.93 -3.65 3.46
N THR A 156 0.24 -2.64 2.90
CA THR A 156 -0.91 -2.83 1.99
C THR A 156 -0.79 -2.01 0.71
N GLY A 157 0.44 -1.79 0.24
CA GLY A 157 0.69 -0.98 -0.96
C GLY A 157 0.99 0.49 -0.69
N THR A 158 1.32 1.21 -1.76
CA THR A 158 1.49 2.66 -1.74
C THR A 158 0.14 3.36 -1.66
N VAL A 159 0.04 4.38 -0.82
CA VAL A 159 -1.15 5.24 -0.71
C VAL A 159 -0.71 6.69 -0.90
N MET A 160 -1.13 7.30 -2.00
CA MET A 160 -1.01 8.74 -2.21
C MET A 160 -2.15 9.44 -1.47
N GLY A 161 -1.89 9.75 -0.20
CA GLY A 161 -2.84 10.38 0.71
C GLY A 161 -3.07 11.88 0.45
N ALA A 162 -3.81 12.50 1.37
CA ALA A 162 -4.18 13.91 1.36
C ALA A 162 -2.96 14.84 1.19
N VAL A 163 -1.85 14.60 1.91
CA VAL A 163 -0.64 15.45 1.79
C VAL A 163 -0.06 15.45 0.38
N ILE A 164 -0.24 14.37 -0.40
CA ILE A 164 0.15 14.33 -1.81
C ILE A 164 -0.86 15.10 -2.64
N MET A 165 -2.15 14.84 -2.42
CA MET A 165 -3.23 15.46 -3.16
C MET A 165 -3.30 16.98 -2.95
N GLU A 166 -2.86 17.51 -1.80
CA GLU A 166 -2.78 18.95 -1.53
C GLU A 166 -1.84 19.69 -2.52
N GLY A 167 -0.85 19.00 -3.08
CA GLY A 167 0.03 19.54 -4.12
C GLY A 167 -0.64 19.70 -5.49
N PHE A 168 -1.76 19.01 -5.73
CA PHE A 168 -2.27 18.80 -7.09
C PHE A 168 -3.79 18.96 -7.20
N TYR A 169 -4.22 19.45 -8.36
CA TYR A 169 -5.59 19.26 -8.79
C TYR A 169 -5.73 17.87 -9.39
N VAL A 170 -6.47 17.00 -8.69
CA VAL A 170 -6.63 15.59 -9.05
C VAL A 170 -8.00 15.36 -9.71
N VAL A 171 -7.98 14.85 -10.94
CA VAL A 171 -9.18 14.58 -11.75
C VAL A 171 -9.45 13.08 -11.78
N PHE A 172 -10.52 12.64 -11.15
CA PHE A 172 -10.97 11.24 -11.20
C PHE A 172 -11.89 11.01 -12.42
N ASP A 173 -11.29 10.82 -13.60
CA ASP A 173 -12.00 10.60 -14.87
C ASP A 173 -12.41 9.13 -15.02
N ARG A 174 -13.46 8.75 -14.27
CA ARG A 174 -14.03 7.40 -14.29
C ARG A 174 -14.55 6.99 -15.67
N ALA A 175 -15.09 7.94 -16.44
CA ALA A 175 -15.64 7.69 -17.77
C ALA A 175 -14.56 7.20 -18.76
N ARG A 176 -13.32 7.65 -18.58
CA ARG A 176 -12.16 7.25 -19.39
C ARG A 176 -11.14 6.40 -18.64
N LYS A 177 -11.50 5.86 -17.47
CA LYS A 177 -10.65 4.98 -16.64
C LYS A 177 -9.25 5.54 -16.41
N ARG A 178 -9.15 6.80 -15.99
CA ARG A 178 -7.86 7.48 -15.79
C ARG A 178 -7.92 8.52 -14.68
N ILE A 179 -6.75 8.88 -14.16
CA ILE A 179 -6.58 9.93 -13.14
C ILE A 179 -5.68 11.02 -13.71
N GLY A 180 -6.16 12.25 -13.67
CA GLY A 180 -5.42 13.43 -14.09
C GLY A 180 -4.74 14.14 -12.92
N PHE A 181 -3.53 14.63 -13.12
CA PHE A 181 -2.80 15.48 -12.19
C PHE A 181 -2.38 16.77 -12.88
N ALA A 182 -2.59 17.89 -12.21
CA ALA A 182 -2.04 19.20 -12.55
C ALA A 182 -1.61 19.93 -11.27
N VAL A 183 -0.72 20.91 -11.37
CA VAL A 183 -0.27 21.68 -10.20
C VAL A 183 -1.46 22.45 -9.63
N SER A 184 -1.75 22.24 -8.33
CA SER A 184 -2.88 22.92 -7.67
C SER A 184 -2.66 24.43 -7.60
N ALA A 185 -3.69 25.23 -7.84
CA ALA A 185 -3.63 26.67 -7.67
C ALA A 185 -3.41 27.10 -6.20
N CYS A 186 -3.64 26.21 -5.23
CA CYS A 186 -3.50 26.48 -3.80
C CYS A 186 -2.42 25.64 -3.09
N HIS A 187 -1.50 25.00 -3.83
CA HIS A 187 -0.42 24.25 -3.19
C HIS A 187 0.53 25.18 -2.40
N VAL A 188 0.94 24.75 -1.21
CA VAL A 188 1.93 25.47 -0.40
C VAL A 188 3.32 25.29 -1.00
N HIS A 189 4.05 26.40 -1.15
CA HIS A 189 5.39 26.44 -1.72
C HIS A 189 6.20 27.61 -1.15
N ASP A 190 7.50 27.62 -1.43
CA ASP A 190 8.40 28.73 -1.11
C ASP A 190 8.77 29.51 -2.39
N GLU A 191 9.51 30.62 -2.24
CA GLU A 191 9.91 31.47 -3.38
C GLU A 191 10.86 30.76 -4.38
N PHE A 192 11.45 29.62 -4.00
CA PHE A 192 12.50 28.95 -4.77
C PHE A 192 12.01 27.70 -5.51
N ARG A 193 11.01 27.00 -4.96
CA ARG A 193 10.53 25.72 -5.50
C ARG A 193 9.01 25.67 -5.46
N THR A 194 8.44 25.12 -6.53
CA THR A 194 7.00 24.87 -6.68
C THR A 194 6.75 23.36 -6.91
N ALA A 195 5.57 22.88 -6.55
CA ALA A 195 5.16 21.53 -6.95
C ALA A 195 5.06 21.48 -8.48
N ALA A 196 5.36 20.32 -9.07
CA ALA A 196 5.47 20.18 -10.53
C ALA A 196 4.73 18.95 -11.05
N VAL A 197 4.18 19.06 -12.25
CA VAL A 197 3.70 17.93 -13.05
C VAL A 197 4.33 18.05 -14.44
N GLU A 198 5.24 17.13 -14.75
CA GLU A 198 6.13 17.25 -15.91
C GLU A 198 6.17 15.95 -16.72
N GLY A 199 6.30 16.07 -18.04
CA GLY A 199 6.39 14.95 -18.96
C GLY A 199 6.49 15.44 -20.43
N PRO A 200 6.60 14.51 -21.39
CA PRO A 200 6.68 13.07 -21.19
C PRO A 200 8.12 12.61 -20.94
N PHE A 201 8.29 11.49 -20.24
CA PHE A 201 9.56 10.77 -20.12
C PHE A 201 9.45 9.42 -20.80
N VAL A 202 10.47 9.01 -21.56
CA VAL A 202 10.52 7.67 -22.14
C VAL A 202 10.80 6.67 -21.02
N THR A 203 9.93 5.68 -20.85
CA THR A 203 10.07 4.63 -19.82
C THR A 203 9.63 3.31 -20.41
N LEU A 204 10.54 2.34 -20.49
CA LEU A 204 10.28 1.02 -21.06
C LEU A 204 9.66 0.08 -20.01
N ASP A 205 8.99 -0.97 -20.48
CA ASP A 205 8.51 -2.10 -19.66
C ASP A 205 7.67 -1.72 -18.43
N MET A 206 6.90 -0.64 -18.51
CA MET A 206 6.12 -0.11 -17.38
C MET A 206 5.02 -1.06 -16.88
N GLU A 207 4.50 -1.94 -17.74
CA GLU A 207 3.51 -2.97 -17.36
C GLU A 207 4.08 -3.93 -16.32
N ASP A 208 5.39 -4.18 -16.36
CA ASP A 208 6.05 -5.05 -15.39
C ASP A 208 6.07 -4.41 -14.00
N CYS A 209 5.93 -3.09 -13.87
CA CYS A 209 5.85 -2.43 -12.57
C CYS A 209 4.56 -2.75 -11.81
N GLY A 210 3.52 -3.22 -12.51
CA GLY A 210 2.29 -3.67 -11.87
C GLY A 210 2.51 -4.93 -11.03
N TYR A 211 2.21 -4.87 -9.73
CA TYR A 211 2.23 -6.07 -8.89
C TYR A 211 0.98 -6.90 -9.14
N ASN A 212 1.16 -8.15 -9.55
CA ASN A 212 0.07 -9.12 -9.61
C ASN A 212 0.17 -9.97 -8.35
N ILE A 213 -0.78 -9.80 -7.43
CA ILE A 213 -0.93 -10.75 -6.32
C ILE A 213 -1.13 -12.12 -6.98
N PRO A 214 -0.28 -13.13 -6.71
CA PRO A 214 -0.58 -14.48 -7.13
C PRO A 214 -1.94 -14.82 -6.55
N GLN A 215 -2.91 -15.13 -7.40
CA GLN A 215 -4.17 -15.69 -6.95
C GLN A 215 -3.87 -17.08 -6.37
N THR A 216 -3.36 -17.13 -5.15
CA THR A 216 -3.68 -18.24 -4.26
C THR A 216 -5.15 -18.03 -3.96
N ASP A 217 -6.01 -18.54 -4.84
CA ASP A 217 -7.43 -18.62 -4.63
C ASP A 217 -7.61 -19.46 -3.36
N GLU A 218 -7.63 -18.82 -2.18
CA GLU A 218 -7.94 -19.47 -0.90
C GLU A 218 -9.24 -20.28 -1.04
N SER A 219 -10.16 -19.81 -1.89
CA SER A 219 -11.36 -20.52 -2.30
C SER A 219 -11.07 -21.87 -3.00
N THR A 220 -10.12 -21.95 -3.92
CA THR A 220 -9.74 -23.22 -4.57
C THR A 220 -9.03 -24.15 -3.59
N LEU A 221 -8.13 -23.64 -2.75
CA LEU A 221 -7.43 -24.46 -1.75
C LEU A 221 -8.40 -25.01 -0.70
N MET A 222 -9.35 -24.18 -0.24
CA MET A 222 -10.43 -24.59 0.66
C MET A 222 -11.37 -25.59 0.00
N THR A 223 -11.73 -25.37 -1.27
CA THR A 223 -12.56 -26.32 -2.04
C THR A 223 -11.86 -27.66 -2.16
N ILE A 224 -10.56 -27.68 -2.51
CA ILE A 224 -9.75 -28.90 -2.57
C ILE A 224 -9.70 -29.58 -1.19
N ALA A 225 -9.50 -28.81 -0.11
CA ALA A 225 -9.47 -29.34 1.24
C ALA A 225 -10.79 -30.02 1.64
N TYR A 226 -11.94 -29.38 1.35
CA TYR A 226 -13.26 -29.95 1.64
C TYR A 226 -13.56 -31.19 0.79
N VAL A 227 -13.18 -31.20 -0.49
CA VAL A 227 -13.33 -32.36 -1.37
C VAL A 227 -12.50 -33.54 -0.84
N MET A 228 -11.24 -33.30 -0.47
CA MET A 228 -10.37 -34.33 0.10
C MET A 228 -10.89 -34.86 1.44
N ALA A 229 -11.40 -33.98 2.32
CA ALA A 229 -12.01 -34.39 3.58
C ALA A 229 -13.25 -35.27 3.37
N ALA A 230 -14.11 -34.95 2.41
CA ALA A 230 -15.29 -35.73 2.07
C ALA A 230 -14.92 -37.13 1.51
N ILE A 231 -13.92 -37.19 0.63
CA ILE A 231 -13.39 -38.46 0.10
C ILE A 231 -12.83 -39.32 1.23
N CYS A 232 -12.01 -38.74 2.11
CA CYS A 232 -11.47 -39.45 3.27
C CYS A 232 -12.59 -39.98 4.19
N ALA A 233 -13.62 -39.18 4.47
CA ALA A 233 -14.75 -39.62 5.26
C ALA A 233 -15.50 -40.80 4.61
N LEU A 234 -15.71 -40.75 3.30
CA LEU A 234 -16.44 -41.79 2.55
C LEU A 234 -15.76 -43.15 2.60
N PHE A 235 -14.42 -43.19 2.62
CA PHE A 235 -13.67 -44.45 2.69
C PHE A 235 -13.35 -44.89 4.13
N MET A 236 -13.06 -43.97 5.03
CA MET A 236 -12.67 -44.31 6.40
C MET A 236 -13.85 -44.65 7.29
N LEU A 237 -15.03 -44.03 7.12
CA LEU A 237 -16.21 -44.34 7.92
C LEU A 237 -16.67 -45.80 7.77
N PRO A 238 -16.82 -46.37 6.57
CA PRO A 238 -17.18 -47.79 6.41
C PRO A 238 -16.13 -48.72 7.03
N LEU A 239 -14.84 -48.43 6.84
CA LEU A 239 -13.76 -49.23 7.43
C LEU A 239 -13.78 -49.19 8.96
N CYS A 240 -13.95 -48.01 9.56
CA CYS A 240 -14.10 -47.85 11.00
C CYS A 240 -15.35 -48.58 11.51
N LEU A 241 -16.49 -48.48 10.82
CA LEU A 241 -17.70 -49.20 11.17
C LEU A 241 -17.52 -50.72 11.09
N MET A 242 -16.86 -51.24 10.04
CA MET A 242 -16.56 -52.66 9.91
C MET A 242 -15.63 -53.16 11.03
N VAL A 243 -14.59 -52.40 11.39
CA VAL A 243 -13.69 -52.75 12.50
C VAL A 243 -14.42 -52.69 13.85
N CYS A 244 -15.25 -51.67 14.08
CA CYS A 244 -16.07 -51.56 15.29
C CYS A 244 -17.07 -52.73 15.39
N GLN A 245 -17.79 -53.03 14.31
CA GLN A 245 -18.69 -54.18 14.24
C GLN A 245 -17.93 -55.48 14.51
N TRP A 246 -16.78 -55.69 13.87
CA TRP A 246 -15.96 -56.89 14.06
C TRP A 246 -15.45 -57.03 15.51
N ARG A 247 -15.03 -55.94 16.14
CA ARG A 247 -14.62 -55.93 17.55
C ARG A 247 -15.80 -56.20 18.49
N CYS A 248 -16.95 -55.56 18.27
CA CYS A 248 -18.16 -55.81 19.06
C CYS A 248 -18.63 -57.27 18.93
N LEU A 249 -18.65 -57.83 17.72
CA LEU A 249 -18.97 -59.24 17.47
C LEU A 249 -17.98 -60.20 18.14
N ARG A 250 -16.69 -59.88 18.14
CA ARG A 250 -15.68 -60.68 18.88
C ARG A 250 -15.89 -60.61 20.39
N CYS A 251 -16.15 -59.44 20.97
CA CYS A 251 -16.41 -59.29 22.40
C CYS A 251 -17.68 -60.06 22.83
N LEU A 252 -18.76 -59.97 22.05
CA LEU A 252 -20.00 -60.73 22.30
C LEU A 252 -19.76 -62.24 22.25
N ARG A 253 -18.91 -62.70 21.32
CA ARG A 253 -18.57 -64.13 21.21
C ARG A 253 -17.72 -64.62 22.37
N GLN A 254 -16.74 -63.83 22.81
CA GLN A 254 -15.92 -64.14 23.99
C GLN A 254 -16.74 -64.22 25.28
N GLN A 255 -17.71 -63.31 25.44
CA GLN A 255 -18.62 -63.32 26.58
C GLN A 255 -19.58 -64.53 26.57
N HIS A 256 -19.88 -65.09 25.39
CA HIS A 256 -20.69 -66.30 25.26
C HIS A 256 -19.90 -67.58 25.57
N ASP A 257 -18.63 -67.63 25.20
CA ASP A 257 -17.73 -68.75 25.53
C ASP A 257 -17.41 -68.79 27.04
N ASP A 258 -17.14 -67.65 27.68
CA ASP A 258 -16.92 -67.58 29.15
C ASP A 258 -18.17 -68.04 29.94
N PHE A 259 -19.38 -67.69 29.47
CA PHE A 259 -20.64 -68.11 30.09
C PHE A 259 -20.92 -69.62 29.92
N ALA A 260 -20.44 -70.22 28.82
CA ALA A 260 -20.58 -71.66 28.57
C ALA A 260 -19.62 -72.49 29.43
N ASP A 261 -18.40 -71.99 29.66
CA ASP A 261 -17.41 -72.64 30.52
C ASP A 261 -17.81 -72.58 32.01
N ASP A 262 -18.38 -71.48 32.50
CA ASP A 262 -18.89 -71.38 33.88
C ASP A 262 -20.06 -72.35 34.17
N ILE A 263 -20.88 -72.67 33.17
CA ILE A 263 -21.97 -73.66 33.31
C ILE A 263 -21.43 -75.10 33.32
N SER A 264 -20.26 -75.34 32.71
CA SER A 264 -19.63 -76.66 32.68
C SER A 264 -18.92 -77.05 33.99
N LEU A 265 -18.52 -76.06 34.80
CA LEU A 265 -17.86 -76.25 36.10
C LEU A 265 -18.83 -76.45 37.28
N LEU A 266 -20.14 -76.30 37.06
CA LEU A 266 -21.20 -76.46 38.05
C LEU A 266 -21.93 -77.82 37.96
N LYS A 267 -21.31 -78.84 37.37
CA LYS A 267 -21.89 -80.18 37.21
C LYS A 267 -20.99 -81.30 37.72
#